data_AF-A0A6M0C163-F1
#
_entry.id   AF-A0A6M0C163-F1
#
_cell.length_a   1.000
_cell.length_b   1.000
_cell.length_c   1.000
_cell.angle_alpha   90.00
_cell.angle_beta   90.00
_cell.angle_gamma   90.00
#
_symmetry.space_group_name_H-M   'P 1'
#
loop_
_entity.id
_entity.type
_entity.pdbx_description
1 polymer ?
#
loop_
_entity_poly.entity_id
_entity_poly.type
_entity_poly.pdbx_seq_one_letter_code
_entity_poly.pdbx_strand_id
1 'polypeptide(L)'
;FGVGVEQLFASYLDSSSKPNDTFVRFALTISGILRKLINTLIGLLGGNTSFFRNFIRFTPYKDTLIYIVSRDDFQSDNETVVAHKVKIKGEIIHFAVDYQNIGDKITLHVGHNSAWDVAEWLREEDRKVDSKVDIPIGMHLGPTDINLMGRYVIKVSSYGAKIVESKTRPHPICTWGLALYTYNNIKSEEDNGKWTYKVHNVDKIDKIYWTSLGLWQELTVDFMLQQYMTYLYRQISLNTVRNFAEQNIPSCLFCLDTESLSVEDYYEFPTGYIGGSQQFVPKSERDGAPIRGHIVCVVFTPEESQIWIFDANNLRKGPVCKLRSDKLNIGMSLHTAWLPEICDRQSSENPNEEYKSLVDQLLDSVEKFSFMKPSQKKELQWEIKSLFPDFEQTH
;
A
#
# COMPACT_ATOMS: atom_id res chain seq x y z
N PHE A 1 2.82 4.48 -15.76
CA PHE A 1 3.40 4.00 -14.49
C PHE A 1 2.30 3.34 -13.69
N GLY A 2 2.33 2.01 -13.55
CA GLY A 2 1.25 1.22 -12.97
C GLY A 2 1.62 -0.24 -13.04
N VAL A 3 2.63 -0.63 -12.26
CA VAL A 3 2.95 -2.03 -12.03
C VAL A 3 1.85 -2.54 -11.13
N GLY A 4 1.01 -3.46 -11.63
CA GLY A 4 0.14 -4.25 -10.76
C GLY A 4 1.04 -5.01 -9.81
N VAL A 5 1.09 -4.56 -8.56
CA VAL A 5 2.06 -5.06 -7.59
C VAL A 5 1.58 -6.44 -7.15
N GLU A 6 2.30 -7.50 -7.53
CA GLU A 6 2.39 -8.66 -6.65
C GLU A 6 3.08 -8.15 -5.39
N GLN A 7 2.31 -7.74 -4.39
CA GLN A 7 2.90 -7.36 -3.12
C GLN A 7 3.27 -8.64 -2.37
N LEU A 8 4.49 -9.08 -2.63
CA LEU A 8 5.23 -9.97 -1.76
C LEU A 8 5.71 -9.12 -0.58
N PHE A 9 4.85 -8.95 0.42
CA PHE A 9 5.32 -8.44 1.70
C PHE A 9 5.93 -9.60 2.48
N ALA A 10 7.24 -9.52 2.68
CA ALA A 10 7.95 -10.30 3.67
C ALA A 10 8.26 -9.37 4.84
N SER A 11 7.72 -9.67 6.02
CA SER A 11 8.24 -9.06 7.24
C SER A 11 9.48 -9.85 7.67
N TYR A 12 10.65 -9.31 7.37
CA TYR A 12 11.90 -9.74 7.99
C TYR A 12 11.86 -9.29 9.45
N LEU A 13 12.15 -10.19 10.37
CA LEU A 13 12.32 -9.82 11.78
C LEU A 13 13.76 -10.22 12.09
N ASP A 14 14.62 -9.23 12.29
CA ASP A 14 16.06 -9.47 12.38
C ASP A 14 16.46 -10.14 13.70
N SER A 15 17.54 -10.91 13.61
CA SER A 15 18.18 -11.77 14.58
C SER A 15 19.02 -11.00 15.60
N SER A 16 18.64 -11.11 16.87
CA SER A 16 19.59 -11.41 17.95
C SER A 16 18.81 -11.75 19.22
N SER A 17 19.00 -12.98 19.70
CA SER A 17 18.73 -13.48 21.06
C SER A 17 17.51 -14.38 21.37
N LYS A 18 16.61 -14.78 20.44
CA LYS A 18 15.59 -15.80 20.77
C LYS A 18 15.34 -16.84 19.66
N PRO A 19 15.14 -18.14 19.98
CA PRO A 19 15.26 -19.24 19.02
C PRO A 19 13.92 -19.81 18.55
N ASN A 20 12.83 -19.02 18.46
CA ASN A 20 11.51 -19.53 18.05
C ASN A 20 10.77 -18.51 17.17
N ASP A 21 11.31 -18.22 15.98
CA ASP A 21 10.78 -17.16 15.14
C ASP A 21 10.01 -17.69 13.93
N THR A 22 8.85 -17.11 13.66
CA THR A 22 7.97 -17.50 12.54
C THR A 22 8.03 -16.46 11.42
N PHE A 23 7.94 -16.92 10.18
CA PHE A 23 7.87 -16.13 8.96
C PHE A 23 6.43 -16.10 8.43
N VAL A 24 5.94 -14.94 8.01
CA VAL A 24 4.61 -14.77 7.41
C VAL A 24 4.77 -14.24 5.99
N ARG A 25 4.22 -14.99 5.03
CA ARG A 25 4.20 -14.64 3.60
C ARG A 25 2.77 -14.47 3.12
N PHE A 26 2.54 -13.40 2.36
CA PHE A 26 1.30 -13.21 1.63
C PHE A 26 1.50 -13.61 0.17
N ALA A 27 0.51 -14.28 -0.40
CA ALA A 27 0.46 -14.54 -1.83
C ALA A 27 -0.79 -13.86 -2.39
N LEU A 28 -0.60 -12.69 -3.00
CA LEU A 28 -1.58 -12.08 -3.90
C LEU A 28 -1.16 -12.47 -5.31
N THR A 29 -1.90 -13.36 -5.95
CA THR A 29 -1.63 -13.74 -7.34
C THR A 29 -2.42 -12.79 -8.24
N ILE A 30 -1.74 -11.81 -8.83
CA ILE A 30 -2.27 -11.00 -9.93
C ILE A 30 -1.19 -10.99 -11.01
N SER A 31 -1.51 -11.50 -12.20
CA SER A 31 -0.61 -11.46 -13.36
C SER A 31 -0.47 -10.01 -13.86
N GLY A 32 0.39 -9.22 -13.22
CA GLY A 32 0.65 -7.81 -13.52
C GLY A 32 1.26 -7.57 -14.90
N ILE A 33 1.94 -8.58 -15.46
CA ILE A 33 2.55 -8.55 -16.79
C ILE A 33 1.47 -8.44 -17.88
N LEU A 34 0.35 -9.15 -17.73
CA LEU A 34 -0.75 -9.12 -18.68
C LEU A 34 -1.45 -7.74 -18.72
N ARG A 35 -1.58 -7.09 -17.55
CA ARG A 35 -2.24 -5.76 -17.40
C ARG A 35 -1.42 -4.63 -18.04
N LYS A 36 -0.09 -4.65 -17.88
CA LYS A 36 0.81 -3.64 -18.47
C LYS A 36 0.80 -3.74 -20.00
N LEU A 37 0.88 -4.96 -20.55
CA LEU A 37 0.82 -5.19 -21.99
C LEU A 37 -0.49 -4.65 -22.58
N ILE A 38 -1.64 -5.01 -21.97
CA ILE A 38 -2.95 -4.67 -22.52
C ILE A 38 -3.25 -3.17 -22.48
N ASN A 39 -2.91 -2.46 -21.40
CA ASN A 39 -3.12 -1.01 -21.33
C ASN A 39 -2.31 -0.26 -22.38
N THR A 40 -1.11 -0.75 -22.70
CA THR A 40 -0.30 -0.19 -23.78
C THR A 40 -0.86 -0.58 -25.17
N LEU A 41 -1.42 -1.78 -25.36
CA LEU A 41 -2.13 -2.14 -26.61
C LEU A 41 -3.32 -1.21 -26.90
N ILE A 42 -4.03 -0.79 -25.85
CA ILE A 42 -5.25 0.02 -25.92
C ILE A 42 -4.95 1.43 -26.45
N GLY A 43 -3.82 2.05 -26.06
CA GLY A 43 -3.39 3.35 -26.59
C GLY A 43 -3.06 3.31 -28.08
N LEU A 44 -2.43 2.22 -28.52
CA LEU A 44 -1.91 2.02 -29.88
C LEU A 44 -2.96 1.63 -30.92
N LEU A 45 -4.09 1.07 -30.47
CA LEU A 45 -5.12 0.54 -31.36
C LEU A 45 -6.14 1.59 -31.82
N GLY A 46 -6.14 2.80 -31.26
CA GLY A 46 -7.14 3.86 -31.56
C GLY A 46 -8.59 3.40 -31.39
N GLY A 47 -8.81 2.26 -30.72
CA GLY A 47 -10.10 1.61 -30.55
C GLY A 47 -10.75 2.05 -29.24
N ASN A 48 -12.04 1.77 -29.11
CA ASN A 48 -12.84 2.11 -27.93
C ASN A 48 -12.25 1.45 -26.67
N THR A 49 -11.44 2.20 -25.93
CA THR A 49 -10.67 1.78 -24.74
C THR A 49 -11.58 1.16 -23.67
N SER A 50 -12.82 1.62 -23.60
CA SER A 50 -13.87 1.14 -22.70
C SER A 50 -14.21 -0.34 -22.95
N PHE A 51 -14.26 -0.80 -24.21
CA PHE A 51 -14.58 -2.20 -24.52
C PHE A 51 -13.52 -3.16 -23.94
N PHE A 52 -12.24 -2.87 -24.19
CA PHE A 52 -11.15 -3.71 -23.70
C PHE A 52 -11.01 -3.63 -22.20
N ARG A 53 -11.11 -2.44 -21.61
CA ARG A 53 -11.13 -2.25 -20.16
C ARG A 53 -12.25 -3.06 -19.49
N ASN A 54 -13.43 -3.11 -20.11
CA ASN A 54 -14.57 -3.90 -19.63
C ASN A 54 -14.37 -5.41 -19.81
N PHE A 55 -13.76 -5.83 -20.91
CA PHE A 55 -13.48 -7.23 -21.21
C PHE A 55 -12.42 -7.84 -20.29
N ILE A 56 -11.43 -7.04 -19.86
CA ILE A 56 -10.35 -7.47 -18.97
C ILE A 56 -10.62 -7.16 -17.50
N ARG A 57 -11.85 -6.76 -17.16
CA ARG A 57 -12.31 -6.58 -15.77
C ARG A 57 -12.05 -7.87 -15.01
N PHE A 58 -11.08 -7.85 -14.10
CA PHE A 58 -10.87 -8.92 -13.14
C PHE A 58 -11.31 -8.41 -11.78
N THR A 59 -12.17 -9.15 -11.10
CA THR A 59 -12.44 -8.89 -9.70
C THR A 59 -11.30 -9.50 -8.89
N PRO A 60 -10.58 -8.72 -8.06
CA PRO A 60 -9.57 -9.27 -7.17
C PRO A 60 -10.11 -10.43 -6.33
N TYR A 61 -9.21 -11.28 -5.86
CA TYR A 61 -9.61 -12.42 -5.03
C TYR A 61 -10.20 -11.89 -3.71
N LYS A 62 -11.44 -12.31 -3.42
CA LYS A 62 -12.23 -11.78 -2.28
C LYS A 62 -11.66 -12.09 -0.90
N ASP A 63 -10.88 -13.16 -0.78
CA ASP A 63 -10.29 -13.64 0.48
C ASP A 63 -8.76 -13.53 0.41
N THR A 64 -8.13 -13.09 1.49
CA THR A 64 -6.68 -13.07 1.60
C THR A 64 -6.16 -14.43 2.07
N LEU A 65 -5.19 -14.98 1.35
CA LEU A 65 -4.46 -16.19 1.74
C LEU A 65 -3.13 -15.83 2.38
N ILE A 66 -2.91 -16.35 3.59
CA ILE A 66 -1.70 -16.16 4.37
C ILE A 66 -0.99 -17.49 4.49
N TYR A 67 0.31 -17.50 4.26
CA TYR A 67 1.17 -18.66 4.40
C TYR A 67 2.18 -18.39 5.51
N ILE A 68 2.23 -19.29 6.49
CA ILE A 68 3.06 -19.17 7.67
C ILE A 68 4.11 -20.28 7.59
N VAL A 69 5.38 -19.92 7.70
CA VAL A 69 6.53 -20.84 7.60
C VAL A 69 7.39 -20.64 8.84
N SER A 70 7.89 -21.71 9.47
CA SER A 70 8.85 -21.53 10.56
C SER A 70 10.16 -21.01 9.99
N ARG A 71 10.84 -20.08 10.68
CA ARG A 71 12.15 -19.64 10.20
C ARG A 71 13.20 -20.70 10.36
N ASP A 72 13.07 -21.51 11.40
CA ASP A 72 13.99 -22.58 11.68
C ASP A 72 14.03 -23.62 10.55
N ASP A 73 13.00 -23.64 9.69
CA ASP A 73 12.97 -24.48 8.49
C ASP A 73 13.87 -23.96 7.36
N PHE A 74 14.31 -22.69 7.37
CA PHE A 74 15.23 -22.12 6.37
C PHE A 74 16.70 -22.40 6.71
N GLN A 75 17.04 -23.68 6.86
CA GLN A 75 18.44 -24.14 6.93
C GLN A 75 19.00 -24.39 5.52
N SER A 76 20.32 -24.24 5.34
CA SER A 76 21.00 -24.38 4.05
C SER A 76 20.80 -25.73 3.35
N ASP A 77 20.49 -26.76 4.13
CA ASP A 77 20.29 -28.15 3.76
C ASP A 77 18.80 -28.51 3.50
N ASN A 78 17.88 -27.58 3.76
CA ASN A 78 16.45 -27.78 3.50
C ASN A 78 16.05 -27.23 2.12
N GLU A 79 15.86 -28.13 1.14
CA GLU A 79 15.37 -27.77 -0.19
C GLU A 79 13.88 -27.37 -0.21
N THR A 80 13.11 -27.81 0.80
CA THR A 80 11.67 -27.54 0.91
C THR A 80 11.29 -27.21 2.34
N VAL A 81 10.28 -26.34 2.50
CA VAL A 81 9.74 -25.90 3.80
C VAL A 81 8.23 -26.11 3.85
N VAL A 82 7.69 -26.37 5.04
CA VAL A 82 6.25 -26.53 5.24
C VAL A 82 5.60 -25.17 5.44
N ALA A 83 4.65 -24.84 4.57
CA ALA A 83 3.85 -23.62 4.70
C ALA A 83 2.44 -23.93 5.21
N HIS A 84 2.07 -23.39 6.36
CA HIS A 84 0.73 -23.46 6.91
C HIS A 84 -0.14 -22.36 6.32
N LYS A 85 -1.20 -22.74 5.61
CA LYS A 85 -2.13 -21.82 4.97
C LYS A 85 -3.27 -21.42 5.90
N VAL A 86 -3.53 -20.12 5.99
CA VAL A 86 -4.70 -19.53 6.66
C VAL A 86 -5.44 -18.65 5.67
N LYS A 87 -6.76 -18.61 5.78
CA LYS A 87 -7.61 -17.75 4.95
C LYS A 87 -8.31 -16.71 5.81
N ILE A 88 -8.12 -15.43 5.47
CA ILE A 88 -8.84 -14.30 6.04
C ILE A 88 -9.87 -13.82 5.01
N LYS A 89 -11.10 -13.54 5.46
CA LYS A 89 -12.14 -12.96 4.60
C LYS A 89 -11.86 -11.48 4.38
N GLY A 90 -11.98 -11.02 3.14
CA GLY A 90 -11.67 -9.65 2.74
C GLY A 90 -10.25 -9.49 2.21
N GLU A 91 -10.09 -8.47 1.37
CA GLU A 91 -8.84 -8.06 0.74
C GLU A 91 -7.97 -7.29 1.70
N ILE A 92 -6.72 -7.74 1.89
CA ILE A 92 -5.71 -7.06 2.69
C ILE A 92 -4.60 -6.58 1.76
N ILE A 93 -4.30 -5.28 1.80
CA ILE A 93 -3.15 -4.70 1.10
C ILE A 93 -2.03 -4.43 2.10
N HIS A 94 -2.35 -3.93 3.29
CA HIS A 94 -1.34 -3.58 4.29
C HIS A 94 -1.54 -4.35 5.58
N PHE A 95 -0.43 -4.79 6.19
CA PHE A 95 -0.44 -5.44 7.48
C PHE A 95 0.83 -5.15 8.28
N ALA A 96 0.71 -5.26 9.60
CA ALA A 96 1.79 -5.30 10.57
C ALA A 96 1.62 -6.54 11.46
N VAL A 97 2.72 -7.04 12.02
CA VAL A 97 2.73 -8.25 12.86
C VAL A 97 3.42 -7.91 14.17
N ASP A 98 2.82 -8.32 15.29
CA ASP A 98 3.52 -8.30 16.58
C ASP A 98 4.71 -9.26 16.50
N TYR A 99 5.89 -8.84 16.98
CA TYR A 99 7.06 -9.73 16.96
C TYR A 99 6.92 -10.88 17.96
N GLN A 100 6.24 -10.63 19.08
CA GLN A 100 6.05 -11.62 20.13
C GLN A 100 5.00 -12.67 19.73
N ASN A 101 5.40 -13.94 19.77
CA ASN A 101 4.54 -15.08 19.44
C ASN A 101 4.20 -15.95 20.67
N ILE A 102 3.73 -15.36 21.78
CA ILE A 102 3.47 -16.12 23.03
C ILE A 102 2.47 -17.26 22.78
N GLY A 103 2.87 -18.48 23.15
CA GLY A 103 2.03 -19.66 23.01
C GLY A 103 1.66 -19.93 21.56
N ASP A 104 2.61 -19.79 20.65
CA ASP A 104 2.51 -20.00 19.19
C ASP A 104 1.36 -19.22 18.55
N LYS A 105 1.10 -18.01 19.06
CA LYS A 105 0.07 -17.12 18.54
C LYS A 105 0.72 -15.95 17.83
N ILE A 106 0.41 -15.80 16.56
CA ILE A 106 0.80 -14.64 15.75
C ILE A 106 -0.35 -13.64 15.77
N THR A 107 -0.08 -12.41 16.17
CA THR A 107 -1.05 -11.31 16.07
C THR A 107 -0.77 -10.50 14.81
N LEU A 108 -1.77 -10.43 13.94
CA LEU A 108 -1.73 -9.72 12.67
C LEU A 108 -2.69 -8.54 12.72
N HIS A 109 -2.17 -7.34 12.46
CA HIS A 109 -2.94 -6.10 12.29
C HIS A 109 -3.04 -5.79 10.81
N VAL A 110 -4.23 -5.48 10.30
CA VAL A 110 -4.45 -5.30 8.85
C VAL A 110 -5.33 -4.11 8.54
N GLY A 111 -5.12 -3.57 7.34
CA GLY A 111 -6.09 -2.71 6.66
C GLY A 111 -6.79 -3.51 5.56
N HIS A 112 -8.13 -3.64 5.66
CA HIS A 112 -8.93 -4.27 4.62
C HIS A 112 -9.38 -3.25 3.58
N ASN A 113 -8.90 -3.39 2.35
CA ASN A 113 -9.24 -2.50 1.23
C ASN A 113 -10.51 -3.00 0.53
N SER A 114 -11.62 -2.98 1.26
CA SER A 114 -12.94 -3.42 0.82
C SER A 114 -13.39 -2.73 -0.48
N ALA A 115 -13.72 -3.54 -1.49
CA ALA A 115 -14.29 -3.12 -2.77
C ALA A 115 -13.52 -1.98 -3.47
N TRP A 116 -12.19 -2.09 -3.50
CA TRP A 116 -11.33 -1.05 -4.04
C TRP A 116 -10.10 -1.63 -4.75
N ASP A 117 -9.80 -1.12 -5.95
CA ASP A 117 -8.58 -1.41 -6.69
C ASP A 117 -7.76 -0.11 -6.79
N VAL A 118 -6.79 0.04 -5.89
CA VAL A 118 -5.90 1.21 -5.84
C VAL A 118 -4.98 1.32 -7.07
N ALA A 119 -4.82 0.22 -7.83
CA ALA A 119 -3.99 0.20 -9.03
C ALA A 119 -4.77 0.61 -10.29
N GLU A 120 -6.07 0.91 -10.19
CA GLU A 120 -6.84 1.51 -11.26
C GLU A 120 -6.84 3.04 -11.15
N TRP A 121 -6.73 3.73 -12.28
CA TRP A 121 -6.69 5.18 -12.37
C TRP A 121 -7.78 5.73 -13.28
N LEU A 122 -8.14 6.99 -13.05
CA LEU A 122 -9.06 7.78 -13.87
C LEU A 122 -8.53 7.94 -15.28
N ARG A 123 -9.40 7.74 -16.25
CA ARG A 123 -9.13 7.92 -17.68
C ARG A 123 -10.11 8.92 -18.29
N GLU A 124 -9.79 9.43 -19.46
CA GLU A 124 -10.64 10.42 -20.15
C GLU A 124 -12.07 9.89 -20.37
N GLU A 125 -12.23 8.59 -20.63
CA GLU A 125 -13.55 7.96 -20.77
C GLU A 125 -14.38 7.84 -19.48
N ASP A 126 -13.77 8.06 -18.30
CA ASP A 126 -14.48 8.05 -17.02
C ASP A 126 -15.18 9.39 -16.75
N ARG A 127 -14.95 10.41 -17.58
CA ARG A 127 -15.67 11.68 -17.51
C ARG A 127 -17.16 11.45 -17.77
N LYS A 128 -17.98 11.82 -16.80
CA LYS A 128 -19.43 11.93 -17.01
C LYS A 128 -19.69 13.13 -17.93
N VAL A 129 -20.41 12.90 -19.02
CA VAL A 129 -20.74 13.89 -20.07
C VAL A 129 -21.38 15.16 -19.48
N ASP A 130 -22.11 15.04 -18.37
CA ASP A 130 -22.82 16.14 -17.70
C ASP A 130 -22.21 16.56 -16.33
N SER A 131 -21.00 16.10 -16.00
CA SER A 131 -20.36 16.49 -14.74
C SER A 131 -19.82 17.93 -14.80
N LYS A 132 -20.20 18.74 -13.81
CA LYS A 132 -19.58 20.06 -13.55
C LYS A 132 -18.24 19.97 -12.81
N VAL A 133 -17.80 18.76 -12.46
CA VAL A 133 -16.59 18.50 -11.69
C VAL A 133 -15.49 18.05 -12.64
N ASP A 134 -14.39 18.80 -12.66
CA ASP A 134 -13.17 18.41 -13.36
C ASP A 134 -12.59 17.15 -12.71
N ILE A 135 -12.27 16.16 -13.53
CA ILE A 135 -11.75 14.87 -13.08
C ILE A 135 -10.22 14.88 -13.17
N PRO A 136 -9.49 14.52 -12.09
CA PRO A 136 -8.04 14.45 -12.09
C PRO A 136 -7.56 13.19 -12.81
N ILE A 137 -7.46 13.24 -14.14
CA ILE A 137 -7.01 12.11 -14.97
C ILE A 137 -5.64 11.60 -14.50
N GLY A 138 -5.49 10.27 -14.43
CA GLY A 138 -4.30 9.61 -13.89
C GLY A 138 -4.30 9.43 -12.37
N MET A 139 -5.24 10.03 -11.64
CA MET A 139 -5.42 9.77 -10.21
C MET A 139 -6.08 8.42 -9.96
N HIS A 140 -5.79 7.80 -8.81
CA HIS A 140 -6.45 6.54 -8.42
C HIS A 140 -7.96 6.73 -8.23
N LEU A 141 -8.73 5.67 -8.44
CA LEU A 141 -10.18 5.70 -8.23
C LEU A 141 -10.52 5.65 -6.74
N GLY A 142 -11.68 6.20 -6.37
CA GLY A 142 -12.19 6.16 -5.00
C GLY A 142 -12.65 4.75 -4.59
N PRO A 143 -12.67 4.46 -3.28
CA PRO A 143 -13.21 3.20 -2.78
C PRO A 143 -14.73 3.11 -3.03
N THR A 144 -15.24 1.89 -3.23
CA THR A 144 -16.69 1.66 -3.41
C THR A 144 -17.38 1.04 -2.19
N ASP A 145 -16.68 1.00 -1.06
CA ASP A 145 -17.18 0.61 0.25
C ASP A 145 -16.25 1.18 1.35
N ILE A 146 -16.72 1.20 2.59
CA ILE A 146 -15.90 1.62 3.73
C ILE A 146 -14.90 0.51 4.09
N ASN A 147 -13.65 0.89 4.34
CA ASN A 147 -12.59 -0.06 4.72
C ASN A 147 -12.67 -0.42 6.20
N LEU A 148 -12.03 -1.53 6.56
CA LEU A 148 -12.04 -2.08 7.92
C LEU A 148 -10.63 -2.19 8.47
N MET A 149 -10.43 -1.69 9.69
CA MET A 149 -9.25 -2.05 10.49
C MET A 149 -9.46 -3.45 11.05
N GLY A 150 -8.45 -4.30 10.98
CA GLY A 150 -8.56 -5.69 11.42
C GLY A 150 -7.43 -6.10 12.37
N ARG A 151 -7.78 -6.98 13.32
CA ARG A 151 -6.84 -7.71 14.17
C ARG A 151 -7.20 -9.18 14.20
N TYR A 152 -6.21 -10.03 13.92
CA TYR A 152 -6.35 -11.47 13.89
C TYR A 152 -5.30 -12.13 14.76
N VAL A 153 -5.71 -13.08 15.59
CA VAL A 153 -4.77 -13.93 16.33
C VAL A 153 -4.81 -15.31 15.71
N ILE A 154 -3.66 -15.79 15.23
CA ILE A 154 -3.50 -17.06 14.53
C ILE A 154 -2.70 -17.98 15.44
N LYS A 155 -3.31 -19.08 15.90
CA LYS A 155 -2.59 -20.15 16.61
C LYS A 155 -1.96 -21.07 15.58
N VAL A 156 -0.66 -21.26 15.69
CA VAL A 156 0.16 -22.12 14.85
C VAL A 156 0.56 -23.38 15.63
N SER A 157 0.67 -24.48 14.92
CA SER A 157 1.15 -25.77 15.43
C SER A 157 1.76 -26.56 14.27
N SER A 158 2.49 -27.63 14.58
CA SER A 158 3.04 -28.54 13.56
C SER A 158 1.98 -29.14 12.62
N TYR A 159 0.72 -29.20 13.04
CA TYR A 159 -0.39 -29.75 12.24
C TYR A 159 -1.14 -28.71 11.41
N GLY A 160 -0.84 -27.42 11.57
CA GLY A 160 -1.53 -26.34 10.86
C GLY A 160 -1.67 -25.04 11.64
N ALA A 161 -2.32 -24.08 11.00
CA ALA A 161 -2.60 -22.76 11.55
C ALA A 161 -4.09 -22.45 11.52
N LYS A 162 -4.60 -21.80 12.57
CA LYS A 162 -6.02 -21.46 12.71
C LYS A 162 -6.19 -20.08 13.35
N ILE A 163 -7.11 -19.29 12.79
CA ILE A 163 -7.56 -18.04 13.41
C ILE A 163 -8.34 -18.37 14.69
N VAL A 164 -7.86 -17.90 15.83
CA VAL A 164 -8.47 -18.07 17.16
C VAL A 164 -9.12 -16.79 17.67
N GLU A 165 -8.78 -15.63 17.12
CA GLU A 165 -9.44 -14.35 17.38
C GLU A 165 -9.52 -13.55 16.06
N SER A 166 -10.64 -12.85 15.86
CA SER A 166 -10.87 -11.99 14.69
C SER A 166 -11.71 -10.79 15.12
N LYS A 167 -11.16 -9.60 15.01
CA LYS A 167 -11.85 -8.32 15.23
C LYS A 167 -11.69 -7.46 13.99
N THR A 168 -12.77 -6.81 13.57
CA THR A 168 -12.73 -5.79 12.50
C THR A 168 -13.61 -4.62 12.86
N ARG A 169 -13.23 -3.40 12.46
CA ARG A 169 -13.98 -2.19 12.74
C ARG A 169 -13.77 -1.10 11.69
N PRO A 170 -14.83 -0.46 11.15
CA PRO A 170 -14.72 0.76 10.37
C PRO A 170 -14.66 2.01 11.28
N HIS A 171 -14.18 3.12 10.73
CA HIS A 171 -14.40 4.46 11.29
C HIS A 171 -15.15 5.31 10.25
N PRO A 172 -16.27 5.98 10.61
CA PRO A 172 -17.16 6.63 9.64
C PRO A 172 -16.47 7.68 8.75
N ILE A 173 -15.36 8.25 9.22
CA ILE A 173 -14.58 9.26 8.50
C ILE A 173 -13.23 8.71 8.03
N CYS A 174 -12.52 7.99 8.90
CA CYS A 174 -11.08 7.72 8.71
C CYS A 174 -10.78 6.45 7.93
N THR A 175 -11.76 5.59 7.65
CA THR A 175 -11.51 4.34 6.90
C THR A 175 -12.07 4.38 5.49
N TRP A 176 -12.18 5.56 4.88
CA TRP A 176 -12.43 5.69 3.44
C TRP A 176 -11.12 5.77 2.68
N GLY A 177 -10.81 4.74 1.89
CA GLY A 177 -9.61 4.69 1.06
C GLY A 177 -8.36 4.47 1.90
N LEU A 178 -8.38 3.44 2.76
CA LEU A 178 -7.29 3.12 3.68
C LEU A 178 -6.01 2.83 2.88
N ALA A 179 -5.02 3.71 3.01
CA ALA A 179 -3.81 3.67 2.21
C ALA A 179 -2.66 3.10 3.02
N LEU A 180 -1.82 3.96 3.60
CA LEU A 180 -0.53 3.55 4.13
C LEU A 180 -0.58 3.51 5.65
N TYR A 181 0.46 2.94 6.27
CA TYR A 181 0.60 2.93 7.72
C TYR A 181 2.05 3.12 8.16
N THR A 182 2.21 3.56 9.40
CA THR A 182 3.49 3.57 10.11
C THR A 182 3.24 3.32 11.60
N TYR A 183 4.26 2.91 12.34
CA TYR A 183 4.19 2.69 13.78
C TYR A 183 5.57 2.91 14.40
N ASN A 184 5.64 2.97 15.72
CA ASN A 184 6.90 3.20 16.41
C ASN A 184 7.77 1.93 16.40
N ASN A 185 8.56 1.75 15.33
CA ASN A 185 9.54 0.68 15.18
C ASN A 185 10.99 1.17 15.17
N ILE A 186 11.23 2.44 15.49
CA ILE A 186 12.57 3.03 15.50
C ILE A 186 12.93 3.42 16.93
N LYS A 187 14.04 2.89 17.43
CA LYS A 187 14.63 3.28 18.72
C LYS A 187 15.88 4.11 18.50
N SER A 188 16.07 5.11 19.34
CA SER A 188 17.36 5.80 19.47
C SER A 188 18.17 5.14 20.57
N GLU A 189 19.41 4.77 20.28
CA GLU A 189 20.36 4.20 21.24
C GLU A 189 21.61 5.08 21.29
N GLU A 190 22.05 5.45 22.49
CA GLU A 190 23.34 6.12 22.68
C GLU A 190 24.44 5.06 22.78
N ASP A 191 25.44 5.13 21.91
CA ASP A 191 26.65 4.33 21.95
C ASP A 191 27.86 5.28 21.97
N ASN A 192 28.62 5.25 23.06
CA ASN A 192 29.83 6.06 23.26
C ASN A 192 29.66 7.58 22.97
N GLY A 193 28.53 8.17 23.40
CA GLY A 193 28.22 9.58 23.18
C GLY A 193 27.69 9.91 21.77
N LYS A 194 27.49 8.91 20.91
CA LYS A 194 26.85 9.04 19.60
C LYS A 194 25.48 8.36 19.62
N TRP A 195 24.45 9.13 19.28
CA TRP A 195 23.10 8.60 19.09
C TRP A 195 22.99 7.90 17.74
N THR A 196 22.53 6.66 17.77
CA THR A 196 22.20 5.85 16.59
C THR A 196 20.70 5.57 16.58
N TYR A 197 20.12 5.42 15.39
CA TYR A 197 18.71 5.05 15.25
C TYR A 197 18.65 3.68 14.58
N LYS A 198 17.94 2.75 15.22
CA LYS A 198 17.79 1.39 14.73
C LYS A 198 16.32 1.04 14.58
N VAL A 199 15.98 0.46 13.44
CA VAL A 199 14.71 -0.26 13.30
C VAL A 199 14.79 -1.50 14.17
N HIS A 200 13.76 -1.76 14.96
CA HIS A 200 13.69 -2.92 15.83
C HIS A 200 12.36 -3.65 15.64
N ASN A 201 12.37 -4.94 15.89
CA ASN A 201 11.15 -5.72 15.94
C ASN A 201 10.38 -5.35 17.21
N VAL A 202 9.11 -4.97 17.05
CA VAL A 202 8.26 -4.53 18.15
C VAL A 202 7.49 -5.74 18.68
N ASP A 203 7.79 -6.16 19.93
CA ASP A 203 7.14 -7.31 20.57
C ASP A 203 5.62 -7.24 20.47
N LYS A 204 5.04 -6.09 20.81
CA LYS A 204 3.62 -5.81 20.66
C LYS A 204 3.41 -4.40 20.13
N ILE A 205 2.70 -4.27 19.03
CA ILE A 205 2.37 -2.97 18.44
C ILE A 205 1.10 -2.46 19.12
N ASP A 206 1.21 -1.49 20.02
CA ASP A 206 0.03 -0.93 20.71
C ASP A 206 -0.71 0.11 19.84
N LYS A 207 0.02 0.87 19.02
CA LYS A 207 -0.55 1.93 18.18
C LYS A 207 -0.04 1.88 16.75
N ILE A 208 -0.94 2.11 15.79
CA ILE A 208 -0.60 2.25 14.36
C ILE A 208 -1.19 3.54 13.83
N TYR A 209 -0.38 4.30 13.10
CA TYR A 209 -0.78 5.53 12.43
C TYR A 209 -1.08 5.23 10.97
N TRP A 210 -2.33 5.45 10.58
CA TRP A 210 -2.84 5.18 9.25
C TRP A 210 -3.16 6.46 8.50
N THR A 211 -3.03 6.41 7.19
CA THR A 211 -3.58 7.43 6.30
C THR A 211 -4.73 6.85 5.50
N SER A 212 -5.73 7.68 5.26
CA SER A 212 -6.84 7.39 4.36
C SER A 212 -6.89 8.45 3.27
N LEU A 213 -7.23 8.04 2.06
CA LEU A 213 -7.30 8.94 0.91
C LEU A 213 -8.62 9.71 0.87
N GLY A 214 -9.63 9.28 1.63
CA GLY A 214 -10.96 9.91 1.67
C GLY A 214 -11.93 9.26 0.67
N LEU A 215 -13.08 9.91 0.49
CA LEU A 215 -14.08 9.54 -0.51
C LEU A 215 -14.53 10.81 -1.23
N TRP A 216 -14.16 10.92 -2.50
CA TRP A 216 -14.34 12.12 -3.30
C TRP A 216 -15.29 11.87 -4.46
N GLN A 217 -16.13 12.86 -4.78
CA GLN A 217 -17.10 12.75 -5.86
C GLN A 217 -16.42 12.50 -7.21
N GLU A 218 -15.34 13.22 -7.50
CA GLU A 218 -14.56 13.16 -8.74
C GLU A 218 -13.85 11.82 -8.95
N LEU A 219 -13.57 11.08 -7.86
CA LEU A 219 -12.94 9.76 -7.93
C LEU A 219 -13.98 8.62 -7.93
N THR A 220 -15.27 8.92 -7.74
CA THR A 220 -16.36 7.94 -7.63
C THR A 220 -17.05 7.75 -8.99
N VAL A 221 -16.51 6.83 -9.79
CA VAL A 221 -16.94 6.60 -11.19
C VAL A 221 -17.73 5.31 -11.37
N ASP A 222 -18.64 5.31 -12.35
CA ASP A 222 -19.55 4.17 -12.58
C ASP A 222 -18.81 2.89 -12.97
N PHE A 223 -17.64 2.98 -13.59
CA PHE A 223 -16.78 1.83 -13.87
C PHE A 223 -16.50 1.01 -12.60
N MET A 224 -16.05 1.66 -11.52
CA MET A 224 -15.75 0.99 -10.25
C MET A 224 -16.99 0.52 -9.52
N LEU A 225 -18.06 1.32 -9.53
CA LEU A 225 -19.33 0.95 -8.91
C LEU A 225 -19.92 -0.31 -9.55
N GLN A 226 -19.82 -0.43 -10.88
CA GLN A 226 -20.22 -1.64 -11.60
C GLN A 226 -19.29 -2.81 -11.30
N GLN A 227 -17.98 -2.58 -11.29
CA GLN A 227 -16.96 -3.61 -11.02
C GLN A 227 -17.23 -4.33 -9.69
N TYR A 228 -17.62 -3.57 -8.68
CA TYR A 228 -17.87 -4.09 -7.34
C TYR A 228 -19.34 -4.28 -7.03
N MET A 229 -20.26 -4.22 -8.01
CA MET A 229 -21.72 -4.20 -7.74
C MET A 229 -22.24 -5.40 -6.93
N THR A 230 -21.62 -6.57 -7.06
CA THR A 230 -21.94 -7.82 -6.34
C THR A 230 -20.93 -8.17 -5.25
N TYR A 231 -20.13 -7.20 -4.78
CA TYR A 231 -19.10 -7.42 -3.77
C TYR A 231 -19.66 -8.11 -2.51
N LEU A 232 -19.03 -9.24 -2.15
CA LEU A 232 -19.56 -10.18 -1.15
C LEU A 232 -19.55 -9.61 0.27
N TYR A 233 -18.56 -8.78 0.61
CA TYR A 233 -18.34 -8.30 1.97
C TYR A 233 -18.81 -6.87 2.19
N ARG A 234 -19.74 -6.41 1.35
CA ARG A 234 -20.23 -5.04 1.36
C ARG A 234 -20.78 -4.62 2.73
N GLN A 235 -20.26 -3.51 3.26
CA GLN A 235 -20.74 -2.88 4.49
C GLN A 235 -21.78 -1.79 4.18
N ILE A 236 -21.56 -1.00 3.12
CA ILE A 236 -22.39 0.15 2.76
C ILE A 236 -22.92 0.02 1.33
N SER A 237 -24.18 0.39 1.11
CA SER A 237 -24.80 0.34 -0.22
C SER A 237 -24.15 1.31 -1.19
N LEU A 238 -24.10 0.98 -2.49
CA LEU A 238 -23.52 1.88 -3.51
C LEU A 238 -24.24 3.24 -3.60
N ASN A 239 -25.54 3.28 -3.31
CA ASN A 239 -26.28 4.55 -3.25
C ASN A 239 -25.80 5.41 -2.07
N THR A 240 -25.56 4.79 -0.92
CA THR A 240 -24.99 5.48 0.24
C THR A 240 -23.56 5.96 -0.04
N VAL A 241 -22.74 5.16 -0.73
CA VAL A 241 -21.39 5.57 -1.17
C VAL A 241 -21.47 6.81 -2.07
N ARG A 242 -22.37 6.83 -3.07
CA ARG A 242 -22.57 8.02 -3.91
C ARG A 242 -22.96 9.25 -3.08
N ASN A 243 -23.93 9.11 -2.17
CA ASN A 243 -24.38 10.21 -1.32
C ASN A 243 -23.28 10.75 -0.39
N PHE A 244 -22.36 9.89 0.05
CA PHE A 244 -21.20 10.29 0.85
C PHE A 244 -20.09 10.89 0.00
N ALA A 245 -19.88 10.38 -1.21
CA ALA A 245 -18.92 10.96 -2.15
C ALA A 245 -19.31 12.40 -2.53
N GLU A 246 -20.60 12.70 -2.70
CA GLU A 246 -21.11 14.06 -2.90
C GLU A 246 -20.79 15.03 -1.76
N GLN A 247 -20.54 14.50 -0.55
CA GLN A 247 -20.15 15.29 0.62
C GLN A 247 -18.64 15.46 0.75
N ASN A 248 -17.84 14.79 -0.10
CA ASN A 248 -16.38 14.79 -0.08
C ASN A 248 -15.81 14.47 1.32
N ILE A 249 -15.79 13.20 1.69
CA ILE A 249 -15.19 12.77 2.95
C ILE A 249 -13.67 12.98 2.87
N PRO A 250 -13.06 13.76 3.78
CA PRO A 250 -11.67 14.14 3.68
C PRO A 250 -10.71 12.97 3.84
N SER A 251 -9.52 13.13 3.26
CA SER A 251 -8.35 12.33 3.64
C SER A 251 -8.07 12.52 5.13
N CYS A 252 -7.62 11.47 5.82
CA CYS A 252 -7.29 11.52 7.25
C CYS A 252 -5.89 10.98 7.54
N LEU A 253 -5.25 11.53 8.57
CA LEU A 253 -4.18 10.87 9.32
C LEU A 253 -4.76 10.50 10.70
N PHE A 254 -4.68 9.23 11.10
CA PHE A 254 -5.30 8.79 12.34
C PHE A 254 -4.48 7.75 13.12
N CYS A 255 -4.65 7.75 14.43
CA CYS A 255 -4.01 6.83 15.37
C CYS A 255 -5.01 5.75 15.80
N LEU A 256 -4.68 4.50 15.53
CA LEU A 256 -5.45 3.33 15.91
C LEU A 256 -4.85 2.69 17.16
N ASP A 257 -5.66 2.46 18.20
CA ASP A 257 -5.34 1.50 19.26
C ASP A 257 -5.59 0.07 18.74
N THR A 258 -4.56 -0.77 18.76
CA THR A 258 -4.60 -2.08 18.09
C THR A 258 -5.45 -3.11 18.83
N GLU A 259 -5.63 -2.98 20.15
CA GLU A 259 -6.38 -3.96 20.93
C GLU A 259 -7.90 -3.78 20.81
N SER A 260 -8.36 -2.52 20.92
CA SER A 260 -9.77 -2.12 20.80
C SER A 260 -10.21 -1.82 19.37
N LEU A 261 -9.25 -1.66 18.45
CA LEU A 261 -9.46 -1.16 17.08
C LEU A 261 -10.19 0.19 17.03
N SER A 262 -10.01 1.02 18.05
CA SER A 262 -10.61 2.36 18.09
C SER A 262 -9.65 3.41 17.56
N VAL A 263 -10.20 4.41 16.86
CA VAL A 263 -9.46 5.61 16.46
C VAL A 263 -9.40 6.53 17.68
N GLU A 264 -8.22 6.67 18.26
CA GLU A 264 -8.00 7.46 19.48
C GLU A 264 -7.84 8.96 19.18
N ASP A 265 -7.26 9.29 18.03
CA ASP A 265 -7.00 10.65 17.59
C ASP A 265 -6.86 10.70 16.07
N TYR A 266 -7.25 11.79 15.44
CA TYR A 266 -7.12 11.96 13.99
C TYR A 266 -7.07 13.42 13.57
N TYR A 267 -6.61 13.64 12.35
CA TYR A 267 -6.59 14.92 11.65
C TYR A 267 -7.21 14.74 10.28
N GLU A 268 -8.23 15.55 9.98
CA GLU A 268 -8.83 15.67 8.65
C GLU A 268 -8.01 16.66 7.82
N PHE A 269 -7.54 16.22 6.65
CA PHE A 269 -6.90 17.13 5.72
C PHE A 269 -7.91 18.09 5.10
N PRO A 270 -7.53 19.35 4.80
CA PRO A 270 -8.42 20.29 4.14
C PRO A 270 -8.94 19.74 2.80
N THR A 271 -10.07 20.27 2.32
CA THR A 271 -10.62 19.90 1.01
C THR A 271 -9.57 20.05 -0.10
N GLY A 272 -9.41 19.01 -0.93
CA GLY A 272 -8.42 18.95 -2.00
C GLY A 272 -7.00 18.60 -1.54
N TYR A 273 -6.78 18.34 -0.24
CA TYR A 273 -5.51 17.89 0.29
C TYR A 273 -5.55 16.38 0.55
N ILE A 274 -4.50 15.69 0.15
CA ILE A 274 -4.36 14.25 0.36
C ILE A 274 -3.06 14.00 1.12
N GLY A 275 -3.17 13.41 2.31
CA GLY A 275 -2.03 12.91 3.05
C GLY A 275 -1.60 11.55 2.54
N GLY A 276 -0.30 11.35 2.35
CA GLY A 276 0.29 10.07 2.00
C GLY A 276 1.71 9.91 2.53
N SER A 277 2.33 8.77 2.22
CA SER A 277 3.75 8.53 2.46
C SER A 277 4.22 8.82 3.90
N GLN A 278 3.40 8.49 4.90
CA GLN A 278 3.71 8.84 6.27
C GLN A 278 4.79 7.94 6.90
N GLN A 279 5.60 8.54 7.76
CA GLN A 279 6.66 7.86 8.49
C GLN A 279 6.70 8.34 9.94
N PHE A 280 6.75 7.41 10.89
CA PHE A 280 7.03 7.72 12.28
C PHE A 280 8.51 8.08 12.43
N VAL A 281 8.78 9.21 13.06
CA VAL A 281 10.12 9.69 13.37
C VAL A 281 10.24 9.85 14.90
N PRO A 282 11.09 9.07 15.57
CA PRO A 282 11.25 9.18 17.02
C PRO A 282 11.89 10.52 17.39
N LYS A 283 11.47 11.11 18.51
CA LYS A 283 12.17 12.25 19.11
C LYS A 283 13.43 11.72 19.78
N SER A 284 14.58 12.37 19.56
CA SER A 284 15.80 12.03 20.29
C SER A 284 15.57 12.15 21.80
N GLU A 285 15.83 11.06 22.52
CA GLU A 285 15.71 11.01 23.96
C GLU A 285 16.88 11.76 24.58
N ARG A 286 16.62 12.88 25.27
CA ARG A 286 17.57 13.39 26.28
C ARG A 286 17.18 12.98 27.71
N ASP A 287 15.91 12.62 27.96
CA ASP A 287 15.37 12.62 29.34
C ASP A 287 14.34 11.50 29.64
N GLY A 288 14.63 10.23 29.30
CA GLY A 288 14.03 9.03 29.92
C GLY A 288 12.49 8.93 30.00
N ALA A 289 11.75 9.68 29.17
CA ALA A 289 10.28 9.69 29.11
C ALA A 289 9.77 8.72 28.03
N PRO A 290 8.52 8.19 28.13
CA PRO A 290 7.97 7.31 27.10
C PRO A 290 8.08 7.96 25.71
N ILE A 291 8.56 7.16 24.75
CA ILE A 291 8.97 7.58 23.40
C ILE A 291 7.92 8.51 22.78
N ARG A 292 8.27 9.80 22.68
CA ARG A 292 7.52 10.81 21.91
C ARG A 292 8.08 10.83 20.49
N GLY A 293 7.23 11.03 19.49
CA GLY A 293 7.65 11.07 18.09
C GLY A 293 6.80 12.02 17.28
N HIS A 294 7.18 12.16 16.02
CA HIS A 294 6.42 12.88 15.03
C HIS A 294 5.95 11.93 13.94
N ILE A 295 4.83 12.27 13.31
CA ILE A 295 4.46 11.68 12.03
C ILE A 295 4.82 12.69 10.95
N VAL A 296 5.69 12.28 10.02
CA VAL A 296 6.06 13.08 8.85
C VAL A 296 5.27 12.54 7.67
N CYS A 297 4.51 13.39 6.99
CA CYS A 297 3.70 13.02 5.83
C CYS A 297 4.11 13.84 4.61
N VAL A 298 4.10 13.23 3.44
CA VAL A 298 4.00 13.98 2.18
C VAL A 298 2.53 14.32 1.98
N VAL A 299 2.23 15.59 1.72
CA VAL A 299 0.87 16.08 1.53
C VAL A 299 0.77 16.69 0.15
N PHE A 300 -0.13 16.15 -0.65
CA PHE A 300 -0.47 16.69 -1.96
C PHE A 300 -1.55 17.74 -1.75
N THR A 301 -1.24 18.97 -2.14
CA THR A 301 -2.17 20.10 -2.09
C THR A 301 -2.64 20.42 -3.50
N PRO A 302 -3.67 21.27 -3.69
CA PRO A 302 -4.09 21.70 -5.02
C PRO A 302 -2.99 22.41 -5.84
N GLU A 303 -1.96 22.96 -5.18
CA GLU A 303 -0.94 23.81 -5.81
C GLU A 303 0.43 23.14 -5.89
N GLU A 304 0.81 22.38 -4.86
CA GLU A 304 2.16 21.83 -4.69
C GLU A 304 2.18 20.60 -3.77
N SER A 305 3.33 19.92 -3.74
CA SER A 305 3.63 18.88 -2.75
C SER A 305 4.33 19.51 -1.54
N GLN A 306 3.89 19.16 -0.34
CA GLN A 306 4.44 19.67 0.93
C GLN A 306 4.84 18.52 1.85
N ILE A 307 5.68 18.79 2.84
CA ILE A 307 5.99 17.85 3.93
C ILE A 307 5.40 18.41 5.22
N TRP A 308 4.47 17.68 5.84
CA TRP A 308 3.83 18.10 7.08
C TRP A 308 4.31 17.22 8.23
N ILE A 309 4.58 17.86 9.36
CA ILE A 309 5.07 17.21 10.57
C ILE A 309 4.01 17.36 11.65
N PHE A 310 3.56 16.25 12.21
CA PHE A 310 2.55 16.18 13.27
C PHE A 310 3.17 15.68 14.58
N ASP A 311 2.67 16.15 15.72
CA ASP A 311 2.95 15.50 17.01
C ASP A 311 2.16 14.20 17.07
N ALA A 312 2.85 13.06 17.20
CA ALA A 312 2.22 11.75 17.19
C ALA A 312 1.28 11.51 18.39
N ASN A 313 1.32 12.36 19.42
CA ASN A 313 0.42 12.28 20.58
C ASN A 313 -0.82 13.19 20.46
N ASN A 314 -0.88 14.05 19.44
CA ASN A 314 -1.96 15.03 19.31
C ASN A 314 -2.13 15.45 17.84
N LEU A 315 -2.58 14.50 17.02
CA LEU A 315 -2.87 14.70 15.61
C LEU A 315 -3.93 15.79 15.40
N ARG A 316 -4.98 15.83 16.24
CA ARG A 316 -6.08 16.82 16.12
C ARG A 316 -5.63 18.27 16.26
N LYS A 317 -4.49 18.53 16.89
CA LYS A 317 -3.89 19.89 16.95
C LYS A 317 -3.44 20.37 15.57
N GLY A 318 -3.30 19.45 14.62
CA GLY A 318 -2.78 19.70 13.29
C GLY A 318 -1.25 19.66 13.24
N PRO A 319 -0.69 19.94 12.05
CA PRO A 319 0.75 19.89 11.86
C PRO A 319 1.45 20.95 12.69
N VAL A 320 2.50 20.53 13.40
CA VAL A 320 3.39 21.43 14.13
C VAL A 320 4.35 22.19 13.21
N CYS A 321 4.57 21.67 12.00
CA CYS A 321 5.37 22.31 10.96
C CYS A 321 4.88 21.87 9.57
N LYS A 322 4.94 22.79 8.60
CA LYS A 322 4.71 22.53 7.18
C LYS A 322 5.92 23.05 6.40
N LEU A 323 6.57 22.17 5.66
CA LEU A 323 7.71 22.47 4.79
C LEU A 323 7.25 22.49 3.35
N ARG A 324 7.65 23.52 2.61
CA ARG A 324 7.33 23.71 1.19
C ARG A 324 8.53 24.26 0.43
N SER A 325 8.55 24.04 -0.87
CA SER A 325 9.57 24.58 -1.78
C SER A 325 9.08 24.46 -3.21
N ASP A 326 9.28 25.49 -4.02
CA ASP A 326 8.94 25.47 -5.46
C ASP A 326 9.71 24.38 -6.24
N LYS A 327 10.78 23.84 -5.63
CA LYS A 327 11.55 22.71 -6.18
C LYS A 327 11.04 21.34 -5.71
N LEU A 328 10.13 21.31 -4.73
CA LEU A 328 9.55 20.08 -4.18
C LEU A 328 8.34 19.67 -5.01
N ASN A 329 8.60 19.07 -6.17
CA ASN A 329 7.56 18.52 -7.04
C ASN A 329 7.62 16.99 -7.00
N ILE A 330 7.06 16.41 -5.93
CA ILE A 330 6.96 14.96 -5.77
C ILE A 330 5.60 14.53 -6.30
N GLY A 331 5.57 13.61 -7.27
CA GLY A 331 4.33 12.93 -7.65
C GLY A 331 3.76 12.08 -6.51
N MET A 332 2.57 11.51 -6.69
CA MET A 332 1.97 10.64 -5.67
C MET A 332 2.94 9.51 -5.29
N SER A 333 3.40 9.53 -4.04
CA SER A 333 4.36 8.59 -3.48
C SER A 333 3.65 7.62 -2.55
N LEU A 334 4.12 6.36 -2.53
CA LEU A 334 3.54 5.29 -1.73
C LEU A 334 4.29 5.11 -0.41
N HIS A 335 5.28 4.23 -0.35
CA HIS A 335 6.02 3.95 0.88
C HIS A 335 7.20 4.91 1.07
N THR A 336 7.49 5.20 2.32
CA THR A 336 8.65 5.97 2.75
C THR A 336 9.45 5.20 3.80
N ALA A 337 10.68 5.64 4.01
CA ALA A 337 11.54 5.17 5.07
C ALA A 337 12.23 6.37 5.71
N TRP A 338 12.47 6.28 7.02
CA TRP A 338 13.28 7.26 7.74
C TRP A 338 14.74 6.79 7.74
N LEU A 339 15.63 7.67 7.28
CA LEU A 339 17.07 7.52 7.49
C LEU A 339 17.53 8.64 8.43
N PRO A 340 18.24 8.31 9.52
CA PRO A 340 18.74 9.32 10.45
C PRO A 340 19.83 10.22 9.82
N GLU A 341 20.54 9.68 8.83
CA GLU A 341 21.60 10.37 8.10
C GLU A 341 21.53 9.97 6.63
N ILE A 342 21.83 10.91 5.74
CA ILE A 342 22.00 10.64 4.31
C ILE A 342 23.45 10.15 4.14
N CYS A 343 23.60 8.93 3.65
CA CYS A 343 24.90 8.30 3.41
C CYS A 343 25.01 7.83 1.96
N ASP A 344 26.24 7.56 1.53
CA ASP A 344 26.49 6.94 0.22
C ASP A 344 25.77 5.60 0.10
N ARG A 345 25.32 5.28 -1.12
CA ARG A 345 24.68 4.01 -1.44
C ARG A 345 25.63 2.85 -1.13
N GLN A 346 25.21 1.96 -0.23
CA GLN A 346 26.04 0.80 0.17
C GLN A 346 25.79 -0.47 -0.64
N SER A 347 24.67 -0.56 -1.36
CA SER A 347 24.39 -1.70 -2.24
C SER A 347 25.21 -1.60 -3.53
N SER A 348 25.91 -2.68 -3.86
CA SER A 348 26.59 -2.87 -5.14
C SER A 348 25.65 -3.30 -6.27
N GLU A 349 24.40 -3.64 -5.97
CA GLU A 349 23.43 -4.10 -6.97
C GLU A 349 23.00 -2.94 -7.85
N ASN A 350 22.96 -3.15 -9.16
CA ASN A 350 22.41 -2.18 -10.10
C ASN A 350 20.94 -2.55 -10.37
N PRO A 351 19.95 -1.79 -9.85
CA PRO A 351 18.54 -2.14 -10.04
C PRO A 351 18.18 -2.23 -11.53
N ASN A 352 18.85 -1.45 -12.38
CA ASN A 352 18.64 -1.47 -13.82
C ASN A 352 18.94 -2.85 -14.41
N GLU A 353 19.98 -3.55 -13.96
CA GLU A 353 20.35 -4.88 -14.49
C GLU A 353 19.26 -5.93 -14.22
N GLU A 354 18.61 -5.88 -13.06
CA GLU A 354 17.48 -6.77 -12.74
C GLU A 354 16.27 -6.51 -13.64
N TYR A 355 15.93 -5.22 -13.83
CA TYR A 355 14.79 -4.83 -14.66
C TYR A 355 15.00 -5.13 -16.14
N LYS A 356 16.26 -5.11 -16.64
CA LYS A 356 16.56 -5.40 -18.05
C LYS A 356 16.01 -6.76 -18.48
N SER A 357 16.22 -7.79 -17.65
CA SER A 357 15.72 -9.14 -17.93
C SER A 357 14.20 -9.22 -18.04
N LEU A 358 13.48 -8.45 -17.20
CA LEU A 358 12.02 -8.37 -17.23
C LEU A 358 11.53 -7.57 -18.44
N VAL A 359 12.24 -6.50 -18.82
CA VAL A 359 11.95 -5.72 -20.02
C VAL A 359 12.14 -6.59 -21.26
N ASP A 360 13.22 -7.37 -21.34
CA ASP A 360 13.48 -8.27 -22.45
C ASP A 360 12.39 -9.36 -22.56
N GLN A 361 12.00 -9.97 -21.44
CA GLN A 361 10.88 -10.93 -21.41
C GLN A 361 9.55 -10.29 -21.86
N LEU A 362 9.32 -9.03 -21.49
CA LEU A 362 8.14 -8.28 -21.90
C LEU A 362 8.15 -8.03 -23.42
N LEU A 363 9.28 -7.59 -23.97
CA LEU A 363 9.46 -7.35 -25.40
C LEU A 363 9.32 -8.64 -26.21
N ASP A 364 9.87 -9.76 -25.71
CA ASP A 364 9.69 -11.09 -26.28
C ASP A 364 8.23 -11.55 -26.27
N SER A 365 7.49 -11.20 -25.23
CA SER A 365 6.05 -11.51 -25.13
C SER A 365 5.25 -10.73 -26.17
N VAL A 366 5.60 -9.47 -26.44
CA VAL A 366 4.98 -8.66 -27.50
C VAL A 366 5.14 -9.32 -28.88
N GLU A 367 6.34 -9.85 -29.18
CA GLU A 367 6.59 -10.53 -30.46
C GLU A 367 5.67 -11.73 -30.67
N LYS A 368 5.35 -12.46 -29.59
CA LYS A 368 4.53 -13.66 -29.60
C LYS A 368 3.03 -13.39 -29.77
N PHE A 369 2.58 -12.13 -29.74
CA PHE A 369 1.16 -11.79 -29.91
C PHE A 369 0.68 -11.94 -31.35
N SER A 370 0.04 -13.07 -31.65
CA SER A 370 -0.48 -13.40 -32.98
C SER A 370 -1.64 -12.50 -33.45
N PHE A 371 -2.30 -11.81 -32.52
CA PHE A 371 -3.46 -10.96 -32.79
C PHE A 371 -3.11 -9.50 -33.12
N MET A 372 -1.84 -9.08 -33.00
CA MET A 372 -1.40 -7.71 -33.28
C MET A 372 -0.73 -7.57 -34.64
N LYS A 373 -0.96 -6.44 -35.31
CA LYS A 373 -0.25 -6.10 -36.55
C LYS A 373 1.22 -5.76 -36.25
N PRO A 374 2.17 -6.02 -37.19
CA PRO A 374 3.58 -5.69 -36.99
C PRO A 374 3.85 -4.23 -36.62
N SER A 375 3.07 -3.28 -37.14
CA SER A 375 3.21 -1.85 -36.80
C SER A 375 2.90 -1.57 -35.33
N GLN A 376 1.86 -2.21 -34.79
CA GLN A 376 1.42 -2.06 -33.39
C GLN A 376 2.40 -2.68 -32.42
N LYS A 377 3.00 -3.83 -32.80
CA LYS A 377 4.08 -4.43 -32.02
C LYS A 377 5.28 -3.51 -31.91
N LYS A 378 5.71 -2.91 -33.03
CA LYS A 378 6.84 -1.97 -33.06
C LYS A 378 6.59 -0.73 -32.18
N GLU A 379 5.40 -0.16 -32.27
CA GLU A 379 5.01 1.02 -31.49
C GLU A 379 4.97 0.69 -29.99
N LEU A 380 4.41 -0.46 -29.62
CA LEU A 380 4.43 -0.98 -28.25
C LEU A 380 5.84 -1.21 -27.71
N GLN A 381 6.69 -1.84 -28.51
CA GLN A 381 8.08 -2.08 -28.14
C GLN A 381 8.84 -0.77 -27.96
N TRP A 382 8.57 0.22 -28.81
CA TRP A 382 9.13 1.56 -28.67
C TRP A 382 8.67 2.24 -27.37
N GLU A 383 7.38 2.20 -27.05
CA GLU A 383 6.85 2.73 -25.78
C GLU A 383 7.43 2.00 -24.56
N ILE A 384 7.58 0.67 -24.61
CA ILE A 384 8.22 -0.09 -23.54
C ILE A 384 9.66 0.37 -23.36
N LYS A 385 10.43 0.50 -24.45
CA LYS A 385 11.84 0.93 -24.38
C LYS A 385 12.00 2.38 -23.93
N SER A 386 11.12 3.27 -24.37
CA SER A 386 11.19 4.70 -24.01
C SER A 386 10.91 4.97 -22.53
N LEU A 387 10.20 4.07 -21.85
CA LEU A 387 10.05 4.09 -20.40
C LEU A 387 11.33 3.75 -19.63
N PHE A 388 12.36 3.23 -20.32
CA PHE A 388 13.63 2.85 -19.74
C PHE A 388 14.81 3.30 -20.63
N PRO A 389 14.99 4.62 -20.82
CA PRO A 389 15.94 5.18 -21.79
C PRO A 389 17.40 4.82 -21.49
N ASP A 390 17.72 4.52 -20.23
CA ASP A 390 19.07 4.15 -19.80
C ASP A 390 19.49 2.74 -20.24
N PHE A 391 18.58 1.91 -20.77
CA PHE A 391 18.93 0.58 -21.30
C PHE A 391 19.55 0.61 -22.69
N GLU A 392 19.46 1.71 -23.44
CA GLU A 392 20.05 1.84 -24.76
C GLU A 392 21.48 2.41 -24.75
N GLN A 393 21.97 2.93 -23.60
CA GLN A 393 23.31 3.57 -23.53
C GLN A 393 24.48 2.64 -23.20
N THR A 394 24.25 1.34 -23.02
CA THR A 394 25.33 0.35 -22.87
C THR A 394 25.50 -0.48 -24.13
N HIS A 395 26.21 0.06 -25.11
CA HIS A 395 26.85 -0.69 -26.18
C HIS A 395 28.29 -0.23 -26.39
#